data_AF-A0AA41U0X9-F1
#
_entry.id   AF-A0AA41U0X9-F1
#
_cell.length_a   1.000
_cell.length_b   1.000
_cell.length_c   1.000
_cell.angle_alpha   90.00
_cell.angle_beta   90.00
_cell.angle_gamma   90.00
#
_symmetry.space_group_name_H-M   'P 1'
#
loop_
_entity.id
_entity.type
_entity.pdbx_description
1 polymer ?
#
loop_
_entity_poly.entity_id
_entity_poly.type
_entity_poly.pdbx_seq_one_letter_code
_entity_poly.pdbx_strand_id
1 'polypeptide(L)'
;MKRLIARGLLAAVLAVGGAAAAPGTAGAGVSFPPTGAVLQAGSAAPAAAFGACDAGDNLGEVATNFISRCRKASIRQVFPGEHYGDKLGEIRNCGAKSCKTAWKLLNDNRFKK
;
A
#
# COMPACT_ATOMS: atom_id res chain seq x y z
N MET A 1 -4.44 38.47 12.79
CA MET A 1 -5.48 38.16 13.81
C MET A 1 -5.96 36.74 13.52
N LYS A 2 -6.02 35.72 14.38
CA LYS A 2 -5.87 35.52 15.83
C LYS A 2 -5.67 33.99 16.03
N ARG A 3 -4.65 33.63 16.83
CA ARG A 3 -4.58 32.59 17.91
C ARG A 3 -4.99 31.13 17.57
N LEU A 4 -4.07 30.15 17.62
CA LEU A 4 -3.58 29.36 18.79
C LEU A 4 -4.64 28.41 19.40
N ILE A 5 -4.15 27.30 19.99
CA ILE A 5 -4.80 26.31 20.92
C ILE A 5 -5.08 24.96 20.20
N ALA A 6 -4.73 23.75 20.68
CA ALA A 6 -4.03 23.22 21.86
C ALA A 6 -3.60 21.77 21.50
N ARG A 7 -2.39 21.31 21.80
CA ARG A 7 -2.02 20.58 23.03
C ARG A 7 -3.10 19.63 23.56
N GLY A 8 -2.92 18.34 23.30
CA GLY A 8 -3.66 17.24 23.92
C GLY A 8 -2.82 15.98 23.94
N LEU A 9 -1.83 15.95 24.85
CA LEU A 9 -1.15 14.74 25.28
C LEU A 9 -2.18 13.82 25.95
N LEU A 10 -2.23 12.55 25.56
CA LEU A 10 -2.75 11.49 26.43
C LEU A 10 -2.03 10.19 26.12
N ALA A 11 -0.95 9.99 26.88
CA ALA A 11 -0.34 8.70 27.11
C ALA A 11 -1.24 7.88 28.03
N ALA A 12 -1.51 6.63 27.66
CA ALA A 12 -1.99 5.61 28.58
C ALA A 12 -1.15 4.35 28.34
N VAL A 13 -0.12 4.24 29.17
CA VAL A 13 0.70 3.05 29.36
C VAL A 13 -0.15 2.04 30.12
N LEU A 14 -0.30 0.83 29.58
CA LEU A 14 -0.77 -0.34 30.33
C LEU A 14 0.26 -1.45 30.15
N ALA A 15 1.10 -1.55 31.19
CA ALA A 15 1.93 -2.69 31.47
C ALA A 15 1.07 -3.84 32.01
N VAL A 16 1.53 -5.09 31.81
CA VAL A 16 1.63 -6.19 32.80
C VAL A 16 1.51 -7.55 32.11
N GLY A 17 2.46 -8.43 32.43
CA GLY A 17 2.39 -9.89 32.26
C GLY A 17 3.31 -10.39 31.15
N GLY A 18 4.35 -11.20 31.38
CA GLY A 18 4.66 -12.06 32.52
C GLY A 18 5.07 -13.43 32.00
N ALA A 19 6.32 -13.82 32.28
CA ALA A 19 6.86 -15.18 32.40
C ALA A 19 6.59 -16.23 31.32
N ALA A 20 7.66 -16.72 30.68
CA ALA A 20 8.26 -18.02 31.02
C ALA A 20 9.30 -18.41 29.97
N ALA A 21 10.55 -18.57 30.43
CA ALA A 21 11.59 -19.27 29.69
C ALA A 21 11.39 -20.78 29.84
N ALA A 22 11.60 -21.54 28.76
CA ALA A 22 11.90 -22.96 28.81
C ALA A 22 12.94 -23.31 27.73
N PRO A 23 13.83 -24.28 28.00
CA PRO A 23 15.07 -24.50 27.26
C PRO A 23 14.86 -25.39 26.02
N GLY A 24 15.83 -25.31 25.10
CA GLY A 24 15.85 -26.11 23.89
C GLY A 24 16.09 -27.60 24.11
N THR A 25 15.67 -28.38 23.13
CA THR A 25 16.22 -29.71 22.82
C THR A 25 16.34 -29.84 21.32
N ALA A 26 17.57 -30.09 20.88
CA ALA A 26 17.90 -30.53 19.55
C ALA A 26 17.24 -31.88 19.24
N GLY A 27 16.70 -32.01 18.03
CA GLY A 27 16.19 -33.25 17.49
C GLY A 27 16.30 -33.22 15.97
N ALA A 28 17.38 -33.79 15.44
CA ALA A 28 17.49 -34.16 14.05
C ALA A 28 16.49 -35.30 13.79
N GLY A 29 15.54 -35.06 12.89
CA GLY A 29 14.54 -36.02 12.46
C GLY A 29 14.14 -35.71 11.03
N VAL A 30 14.78 -36.40 10.08
CA VAL A 30 14.35 -36.46 8.69
C VAL A 30 12.97 -37.12 8.63
N SER A 31 11.99 -36.41 8.07
CA SER A 31 10.76 -37.03 7.57
C SER A 31 10.19 -36.12 6.50
N PHE A 32 10.34 -36.55 5.24
CA PHE A 32 9.60 -36.02 4.12
C PHE A 32 8.24 -36.74 4.08
N PRO A 33 7.11 -36.05 4.33
CA PRO A 33 5.83 -36.46 3.78
C PRO A 33 5.62 -35.87 2.38
N PRO A 34 4.93 -36.61 1.49
CA PRO A 34 4.69 -36.21 0.11
C PRO A 34 3.60 -35.14 0.03
N THR A 35 3.75 -34.25 -0.94
CA THR A 35 2.68 -33.64 -1.76
C THR A 35 1.36 -33.30 -1.04
N GLY A 36 1.18 -32.05 -0.61
CA GLY A 36 -0.15 -31.57 -0.21
C GLY A 36 -0.18 -30.21 0.50
N ALA A 37 -0.51 -29.16 -0.26
CA ALA A 37 -1.19 -27.93 0.16
C ALA A 37 -0.67 -27.14 1.39
N VAL A 38 0.12 -26.10 1.14
CA VAL A 38 0.01 -24.84 1.91
C VAL A 38 -0.63 -23.78 1.01
N LEU A 39 -1.95 -23.66 1.14
CA LEU A 39 -2.69 -22.49 0.66
C LEU A 39 -2.26 -21.31 1.54
N GLN A 40 -1.23 -20.59 1.11
CA GLN A 40 -0.97 -19.24 1.61
C GLN A 40 -2.16 -18.40 1.14
N ALA A 41 -3.13 -18.18 2.03
CA ALA A 41 -4.22 -17.25 1.85
C ALA A 41 -3.63 -15.85 1.69
N GLY A 42 -3.30 -15.50 0.44
CA GLY A 42 -3.08 -14.13 0.04
C GLY A 42 -4.30 -13.36 0.47
N SER A 43 -4.11 -12.38 1.35
CA SER A 43 -5.11 -11.38 1.66
C SER A 43 -5.61 -10.84 0.33
N ALA A 44 -6.80 -11.26 -0.06
CA ALA A 44 -7.46 -10.79 -1.26
C ALA A 44 -7.70 -9.30 -1.03
N ALA A 45 -6.78 -8.48 -1.54
CA ALA A 45 -7.05 -7.09 -1.82
C ALA A 45 -8.37 -7.08 -2.59
N PRO A 46 -9.36 -6.27 -2.18
CA PRO A 46 -10.65 -6.24 -2.85
C PRO A 46 -10.38 -6.02 -4.34
N ALA A 47 -10.87 -6.96 -5.15
CA ALA A 47 -10.90 -6.93 -6.59
C ALA A 47 -11.61 -5.65 -7.04
N ALA A 48 -10.87 -4.54 -7.06
CA ALA A 48 -11.35 -3.25 -7.51
C ALA A 48 -11.80 -3.40 -8.96
N ALA A 49 -13.06 -3.07 -9.20
CA ALA A 49 -13.79 -3.14 -10.46
C ALA A 49 -12.87 -3.11 -11.70
N PHE A 50 -12.60 -4.30 -12.23
CA PHE A 50 -11.67 -4.56 -13.33
C PHE A 50 -12.26 -4.11 -14.68
N GLY A 51 -12.34 -2.81 -14.93
CA GLY A 51 -12.77 -2.33 -16.25
C GLY A 51 -12.38 -0.91 -16.60
N ALA A 52 -12.38 0.01 -15.63
CA ALA A 52 -12.08 1.41 -15.91
C ALA A 52 -10.57 1.68 -15.77
N CYS A 53 -9.93 2.10 -16.87
CA CYS A 53 -8.54 2.58 -16.88
C CYS A 53 -8.42 4.07 -16.51
N ASP A 54 -9.37 4.56 -15.74
CA ASP A 54 -9.49 5.95 -15.32
C ASP A 54 -9.16 6.06 -13.83
N ALA A 55 -8.24 6.98 -13.51
CA ALA A 55 -7.73 7.14 -12.15
C ALA A 55 -8.82 7.56 -11.16
N GLY A 56 -9.85 8.26 -11.66
CA GLY A 56 -11.02 8.69 -10.88
C GLY A 56 -11.90 7.55 -10.37
N ASP A 57 -11.91 6.40 -11.06
CA ASP A 57 -12.74 5.25 -10.71
C ASP A 57 -12.00 4.26 -9.79
N ASN A 58 -10.68 4.44 -9.61
CA ASN A 58 -9.81 3.55 -8.88
C ASN A 58 -9.15 4.22 -7.66
N LEU A 59 -9.83 5.17 -7.00
CA LEU A 59 -9.24 5.98 -5.91
C LEU A 59 -8.69 5.15 -4.73
N GLY A 60 -9.20 3.93 -4.51
CA GLY A 60 -8.73 3.03 -3.46
C GLY A 60 -7.47 2.22 -3.82
N GLU A 61 -7.07 2.21 -5.10
CA GLU A 61 -5.94 1.45 -5.61
C GLU A 61 -4.61 2.19 -5.41
N VAL A 62 -3.54 1.42 -5.25
CA VAL A 62 -2.17 1.94 -5.14
C VAL A 62 -1.67 2.35 -6.53
N ALA A 63 -1.02 3.50 -6.64
CA ALA A 63 -0.57 4.06 -7.91
C ALA A 63 0.29 3.08 -8.72
N THR A 64 1.19 2.33 -8.07
CA THR A 64 2.02 1.31 -8.75
C THR A 64 1.18 0.21 -9.43
N ASN A 65 0.13 -0.28 -8.78
CA ASN A 65 -0.73 -1.33 -9.33
C ASN A 65 -1.52 -0.79 -10.54
N PHE A 66 -2.12 0.38 -10.37
CA PHE A 66 -2.82 1.07 -11.45
C PHE A 66 -1.91 1.36 -12.65
N ILE A 67 -0.68 1.85 -12.41
CA ILE A 67 0.31 2.08 -13.47
C ILE A 67 0.63 0.77 -14.20
N SER A 68 0.81 -0.34 -13.48
CA SER A 68 1.13 -1.64 -14.09
C SER A 68 -0.01 -2.17 -14.98
N ARG A 69 -1.26 -1.92 -14.60
CA ARG A 69 -2.45 -2.42 -15.29
C ARG A 69 -2.85 -1.53 -16.47
N CYS A 70 -2.95 -0.22 -16.22
CA CYS A 70 -3.64 0.73 -17.10
C CYS A 70 -2.68 1.66 -17.86
N ARG A 71 -1.40 1.76 -17.45
CA ARG A 71 -0.43 2.69 -18.03
C ARG A 71 0.79 2.00 -18.61
N LYS A 72 1.45 2.67 -19.55
CA LYS A 72 2.73 2.25 -20.12
C LYS A 72 3.84 2.41 -19.08
N ALA A 73 4.78 1.48 -19.06
CA ALA A 73 5.94 1.52 -18.16
C ALA A 73 6.77 2.82 -18.29
N SER A 74 6.74 3.47 -19.47
CA SER A 74 7.41 4.76 -19.72
C SER A 74 6.97 5.88 -18.79
N ILE A 75 5.77 5.83 -18.21
CA ILE A 75 5.34 6.81 -17.19
C ILE A 75 6.28 6.80 -15.99
N ARG A 76 6.96 5.68 -15.71
CA ARG A 76 7.85 5.55 -14.56
C ARG A 76 9.09 6.43 -14.62
N GLN A 77 9.42 6.97 -15.81
CA GLN A 77 10.53 7.89 -15.97
C GLN A 77 10.19 9.33 -15.56
N VAL A 78 8.90 9.67 -15.53
CA VAL A 78 8.40 11.03 -15.25
C VAL A 78 7.50 11.11 -14.03
N PHE A 79 7.01 9.97 -13.55
CA PHE A 79 6.15 9.88 -12.38
C PHE A 79 6.95 10.19 -11.10
N PRO A 80 6.43 11.01 -10.18
CA PRO A 80 7.11 11.29 -8.92
C PRO A 80 7.21 10.00 -8.09
N GLY A 81 8.45 9.55 -7.83
CA GLY A 81 8.70 8.25 -7.21
C GLY A 81 8.17 8.11 -5.78
N GLU A 82 8.04 9.22 -5.06
CA GLU A 82 7.43 9.29 -3.73
C GLU A 82 5.98 8.80 -3.69
N HIS A 83 5.24 8.90 -4.79
CA HIS A 83 3.81 8.56 -4.84
C HIS A 83 3.52 7.14 -5.35
N TYR A 84 4.53 6.29 -5.54
CA TYR A 84 4.32 4.92 -6.00
C TYR A 84 3.54 4.04 -5.01
N GLY A 85 3.77 4.26 -3.71
CA GLY A 85 3.09 3.55 -2.63
C GLY A 85 1.74 4.16 -2.23
N ASP A 86 1.47 5.38 -2.68
CA ASP A 86 0.27 6.12 -2.26
C ASP A 86 -0.97 5.63 -3.02
N LYS A 87 -2.12 5.79 -2.37
CA LYS A 87 -3.41 5.54 -3.01
C LYS A 87 -3.74 6.67 -3.98
N LEU A 88 -4.42 6.36 -5.08
CA LEU A 88 -4.90 7.35 -6.05
C LEU A 88 -5.72 8.47 -5.40
N GLY A 89 -6.55 8.14 -4.41
CA GLY A 89 -7.31 9.11 -3.62
C GLY A 89 -6.43 10.04 -2.77
N GLU A 90 -5.32 9.55 -2.24
CA GLU A 90 -4.36 10.36 -1.47
C GLU A 90 -3.62 11.34 -2.40
N ILE A 91 -3.18 10.86 -3.56
CA ILE A 91 -2.54 11.67 -4.60
C ILE A 91 -3.49 12.77 -5.10
N ARG A 92 -4.79 12.48 -5.24
CA ARG A 92 -5.79 13.46 -5.65
C ARG A 92 -6.01 14.57 -4.61
N ASN A 93 -5.97 14.23 -3.32
CA ASN A 93 -6.34 15.13 -2.23
C ASN A 93 -5.16 15.84 -1.54
N CYS A 94 -3.93 15.38 -1.76
CA CYS A 94 -2.70 15.88 -1.12
C CYS A 94 -2.41 17.38 -1.38
N GLY A 95 -2.87 17.96 -2.49
CA GLY A 95 -2.71 19.39 -2.78
C GLY A 95 -1.30 19.86 -3.15
N ALA A 96 -0.25 19.07 -2.91
CA ALA A 96 1.13 19.37 -3.29
C ALA A 96 1.32 19.37 -4.82
N LYS A 97 2.40 20.03 -5.28
CA LYS A 97 2.72 20.11 -6.71
C LYS A 97 3.07 18.74 -7.30
N SER A 98 3.78 17.89 -6.55
CA SER A 98 4.09 16.52 -6.95
C SER A 98 2.82 15.68 -7.08
N CYS A 99 1.91 15.76 -6.12
CA CYS A 99 0.59 15.11 -6.16
C CYS A 99 -0.25 15.53 -7.37
N LYS A 100 -0.34 16.84 -7.67
CA LYS A 100 -1.02 17.34 -8.88
C LYS A 100 -0.37 16.82 -10.17
N THR A 101 0.95 16.72 -10.18
CA THR A 101 1.72 16.22 -11.33
C THR A 101 1.49 14.72 -11.51
N ALA A 102 1.57 13.94 -10.44
CA ALA A 102 1.24 12.52 -10.41
C ALA A 102 -0.19 12.28 -10.91
N TRP A 103 -1.17 13.01 -10.37
CA TRP A 103 -2.56 12.90 -10.79
C TRP A 103 -2.75 13.22 -12.28
N LYS A 104 -2.08 14.26 -12.79
CA LYS A 104 -2.12 14.60 -14.21
C LYS A 104 -1.54 13.49 -15.07
N LEU A 105 -0.38 12.94 -14.70
CA LEU A 105 0.26 11.84 -15.43
C LEU A 105 -0.59 10.57 -15.42
N LEU A 106 -1.26 10.27 -14.30
CA LEU A 106 -2.15 9.11 -14.16
C LEU A 106 -3.42 9.22 -15.00
N ASN A 107 -3.79 10.41 -15.48
CA ASN A 107 -4.91 10.64 -16.40
C ASN A 107 -4.44 11.00 -17.82
N ASP A 108 -3.14 11.01 -18.07
CA ASP A 108 -2.58 11.42 -19.35
C ASP A 108 -2.73 10.30 -20.40
N ASN A 109 -3.42 10.61 -21.49
CA ASN A 109 -3.66 9.69 -22.61
C ASN A 109 -2.36 9.22 -23.28
N ARG A 110 -1.27 9.99 -23.18
CA ARG A 110 0.04 9.62 -23.75
C ARG A 110 0.61 8.34 -23.13
N PHE A 111 0.27 8.07 -21.87
CA PHE A 111 0.69 6.86 -21.16
C PHE A 111 -0.40 5.80 -21.05
N LYS A 112 -1.58 6.01 -21.65
CA LYS A 112 -2.64 4.98 -21.67
C LYS A 112 -2.18 3.79 -22.50
N LYS A 113 -2.54 2.59 -22.05
CA LYS A 113 -2.25 1.33 -22.74
C LYS A 113 -3.25 1.06 -23.86
#